data_AF-M7C1N6-F1
#
_entry.id   AF-M7C1N6-F1
#
_cell.length_a   1.000
_cell.length_b   1.000
_cell.length_c   1.000
_cell.angle_alpha   90.00
_cell.angle_beta   90.00
_cell.angle_gamma   90.00
#
_symmetry.space_group_name_H-M   'P 1'
#
loop_
_entity.id
_entity.type
_entity.pdbx_description
1 polymer ?
#
loop_
_entity_poly.entity_id
_entity_poly.type
_entity_poly.pdbx_seq_one_letter_code
_entity_poly.pdbx_strand_id
1 'polypeptide(L)'
;MLFVLSAFSPLQLAENEFSSVFRLLTLFAYGTYADYLSEAGNLPPLSKAQKNKLRHLSVVTLAAKIKCIPYAVLLEQLQLKNVRQLEDLVIEAVYADVLRGSLDQRNQRLEVDYSIGRDIRREELSTITRTLQEWCLGCEVVLSGIEEQVSRANQHKEQQLGLKQQIESECIPYAVLLEQLQLKNVRQLEDLVIEAVYADVLRGSLDQRNQRLEVDYSIGRDIRREELSTITRTLQEWCLGCEVVLSGIEEQVSRANQHKEQQLGLKQQIESEVANLKKTIKVTTAAAAAATSQDPEQHLTELREPAPGTNQRQASKKASKAKGSSSSKGKVGTNREHGFTLSGEETGSPNVSTQRPSKG
;
A
#
# COMPACT_ATOMS: atom_id res chain seq x y z
N MET A 1 -60.25 3.50 -4.62
CA MET A 1 -59.15 4.31 -5.19
C MET A 1 -58.18 3.49 -6.06
N LEU A 2 -57.74 2.29 -5.65
CA LEU A 2 -56.76 1.49 -6.44
C LEU A 2 -57.23 1.12 -7.88
N PHE A 3 -58.53 0.89 -8.10
CA PHE A 3 -59.09 0.46 -9.40
C PHE A 3 -59.12 1.53 -10.51
N VAL A 4 -58.80 2.80 -10.22
CA VAL A 4 -58.80 3.87 -11.24
C VAL A 4 -57.46 3.95 -12.00
N LEU A 5 -56.37 3.46 -11.38
CA LEU A 5 -55.02 3.55 -11.93
C LEU A 5 -54.71 2.50 -13.02
N SER A 6 -55.59 1.53 -13.25
CA SER A 6 -55.44 0.51 -14.30
C SER A 6 -56.04 0.90 -15.66
N ALA A 7 -56.58 2.12 -15.80
CA ALA A 7 -57.35 2.56 -16.98
C ALA A 7 -56.70 3.68 -17.79
N PHE A 8 -55.61 4.29 -17.32
CA PHE A 8 -54.90 5.38 -18.00
C PHE A 8 -53.41 5.08 -18.12
N SER A 9 -52.81 5.42 -19.27
CA SER A 9 -51.36 5.39 -19.39
C SER A 9 -50.71 6.51 -18.56
N PRO A 10 -49.46 6.35 -18.08
CA PRO A 10 -48.80 7.37 -17.26
C PRO A 10 -48.69 8.75 -17.94
N LEU A 11 -48.59 8.79 -19.28
CA LEU A 11 -48.56 10.04 -20.05
C LEU A 11 -49.89 10.81 -19.99
N GLN A 12 -51.03 10.11 -20.11
CA GLN A 12 -52.37 10.72 -20.04
C GLN A 12 -52.72 11.30 -18.66
N LEU A 13 -51.95 10.97 -17.62
CA LEU A 13 -52.06 11.53 -16.27
C LEU A 13 -51.17 12.77 -16.08
N ALA A 14 -50.17 12.99 -16.94
CA ALA A 14 -49.27 14.15 -16.87
C ALA A 14 -49.89 15.40 -17.52
N GLU A 15 -50.65 15.22 -18.59
CA GLU A 15 -51.22 16.29 -19.45
C GLU A 15 -52.62 16.77 -19.01
N ASN A 16 -53.16 16.24 -17.90
CA ASN A 16 -54.58 16.34 -17.54
C ASN A 16 -54.76 16.84 -16.09
N GLU A 17 -56.00 16.96 -15.60
CA GLU A 17 -56.34 17.53 -14.27
C GLU A 17 -55.61 16.85 -13.08
N PHE A 18 -55.11 15.62 -13.26
CA PHE A 18 -54.33 14.87 -12.27
C PHE A 18 -52.81 15.16 -12.28
N SER A 19 -52.34 16.15 -13.04
CA SER A 19 -50.91 16.47 -13.20
C SER A 19 -50.18 16.71 -11.86
N SER A 20 -50.85 17.31 -10.86
CA SER A 20 -50.30 17.49 -9.50
C SER A 20 -50.09 16.17 -8.74
N VAL A 21 -50.91 15.15 -9.00
CA VAL A 21 -50.77 13.79 -8.46
C VAL A 21 -49.66 13.03 -9.22
N PHE A 22 -49.55 13.23 -10.53
CA PHE A 22 -48.46 12.69 -11.34
C PHE A 22 -47.09 13.29 -10.94
N ARG A 23 -47.03 14.60 -10.66
CA ARG A 23 -45.83 15.27 -10.11
C ARG A 23 -45.47 14.70 -8.74
N LEU A 24 -46.46 14.50 -7.87
CA LEU A 24 -46.24 13.89 -6.57
C LEU A 24 -45.68 12.45 -6.67
N LEU A 25 -46.20 11.62 -7.59
CA LEU A 25 -45.67 10.28 -7.84
C LEU A 25 -44.22 10.33 -8.37
N THR A 26 -43.95 11.24 -9.30
CA THR A 26 -42.58 11.50 -9.83
C THR A 26 -41.61 11.89 -8.70
N LEU A 27 -42.09 12.66 -7.72
CA LEU A 27 -41.33 13.08 -6.55
C LEU A 27 -41.07 11.92 -5.58
N PHE A 28 -42.03 11.03 -5.35
CA PHE A 28 -41.78 9.81 -4.55
C PHE A 28 -40.80 8.83 -5.22
N ALA A 29 -40.85 8.70 -6.55
CA ALA A 29 -39.91 7.86 -7.30
C ALA A 29 -38.48 8.46 -7.32
N TYR A 30 -38.33 9.75 -7.61
CA TYR A 30 -37.01 10.34 -7.92
C TYR A 30 -36.60 11.56 -7.08
N GLY A 31 -37.54 12.26 -6.46
CA GLY A 31 -37.28 13.48 -5.68
C GLY A 31 -37.00 13.23 -4.19
N THR A 32 -36.78 14.29 -3.44
CA THR A 32 -36.44 14.26 -2.01
C THR A 32 -37.45 15.06 -1.18
N TYR A 33 -37.32 14.98 0.15
CA TYR A 33 -38.12 15.80 1.06
C TYR A 33 -37.86 17.30 0.90
N ALA A 34 -36.65 17.71 0.47
CA ALA A 34 -36.35 19.09 0.13
C ALA A 34 -37.13 19.56 -1.12
N ASP A 35 -37.22 18.72 -2.15
CA ASP A 35 -37.98 19.02 -3.37
C ASP A 35 -39.49 19.14 -3.10
N TYR A 36 -40.02 18.37 -2.14
CA TYR A 36 -41.42 18.53 -1.70
C TYR A 36 -41.67 19.87 -1.00
N LEU A 37 -40.66 20.46 -0.35
CA LEU A 37 -40.79 21.75 0.32
C LEU A 37 -40.69 22.93 -0.65
N SER A 38 -39.87 22.82 -1.72
CA SER A 38 -39.81 23.84 -2.77
C SER A 38 -41.05 23.82 -3.66
N GLU A 39 -41.64 22.65 -3.95
CA GLU A 39 -42.87 22.51 -4.74
C GLU A 39 -44.16 22.50 -3.89
N ALA A 40 -44.08 22.81 -2.60
CA ALA A 40 -45.18 22.67 -1.64
C ALA A 40 -46.49 23.43 -1.98
N GLY A 41 -46.41 24.49 -2.80
CA GLY A 41 -47.58 25.23 -3.29
C GLY A 41 -48.30 24.57 -4.48
N ASN A 42 -47.62 23.70 -5.23
CA ASN A 42 -48.14 23.04 -6.44
C ASN A 42 -48.55 21.58 -6.19
N LEU A 43 -48.25 21.04 -5.00
CA LEU A 43 -48.43 19.63 -4.65
C LEU A 43 -49.56 19.41 -3.63
N PRO A 44 -50.29 18.27 -3.69
CA PRO A 44 -51.29 17.94 -2.69
C PRO A 44 -50.72 17.87 -1.26
N PRO A 45 -51.48 18.29 -0.22
CA PRO A 45 -51.01 18.28 1.16
C PRO A 45 -50.82 16.85 1.67
N LEU A 46 -49.59 16.51 2.07
CA LEU A 46 -49.26 15.16 2.55
C LEU A 46 -49.55 14.96 4.05
N SER A 47 -50.05 13.77 4.39
CA SER A 47 -50.17 13.29 5.77
C SER A 47 -48.80 13.08 6.43
N LYS A 48 -48.76 13.01 7.77
CA LYS A 48 -47.52 12.73 8.53
C LYS A 48 -46.83 11.43 8.07
N ALA A 49 -47.59 10.37 7.83
CA ALA A 49 -47.05 9.09 7.38
C ALA A 49 -46.43 9.16 5.98
N GLN A 50 -47.04 9.89 5.04
CA GLN A 50 -46.46 10.13 3.71
C GLN A 50 -45.18 10.98 3.80
N LYS A 51 -45.16 12.00 4.67
CA LYS A 51 -43.97 12.83 4.93
C LYS A 51 -42.82 12.02 5.54
N ASN A 52 -43.09 11.11 6.49
CA ASN A 52 -42.06 10.18 7.00
C ASN A 52 -41.54 9.25 5.89
N LYS A 53 -42.43 8.63 5.09
CA LYS A 53 -41.98 7.79 3.95
C LYS A 53 -41.07 8.54 2.97
N LEU A 54 -41.42 9.77 2.59
CA LEU A 54 -40.57 10.58 1.71
C LEU A 54 -39.22 10.94 2.36
N ARG A 55 -39.18 11.18 3.68
CA ARG A 55 -37.93 11.33 4.42
C ARG A 55 -37.09 10.06 4.41
N HIS A 56 -37.68 8.86 4.60
CA HIS A 56 -36.94 7.60 4.55
C HIS A 56 -36.30 7.41 3.16
N LEU A 57 -37.03 7.67 2.07
CA LEU A 57 -36.51 7.64 0.71
C LEU A 57 -35.43 8.70 0.45
N SER A 58 -35.47 9.83 1.16
CA SER A 58 -34.41 10.84 1.11
C SER A 58 -33.14 10.36 1.83
N VAL A 59 -33.26 9.65 2.97
CA VAL A 59 -32.11 9.00 3.64
C VAL A 59 -31.51 7.91 2.75
N VAL A 60 -32.33 7.08 2.08
CA VAL A 60 -31.86 6.11 1.07
C VAL A 60 -31.09 6.80 -0.04
N THR A 61 -31.59 7.93 -0.55
CA THR A 61 -30.94 8.71 -1.63
C THR A 61 -29.59 9.31 -1.18
N LEU A 62 -29.43 9.63 0.10
CA LEU A 62 -28.16 10.05 0.69
C LEU A 62 -27.22 8.85 0.92
N ALA A 63 -27.74 7.72 1.43
CA ALA A 63 -26.99 6.49 1.70
C ALA A 63 -26.40 5.83 0.44
N ALA A 64 -27.08 6.00 -0.71
CA ALA A 64 -26.57 5.60 -2.01
C ALA A 64 -25.34 6.39 -2.47
N LYS A 65 -25.09 7.58 -1.88
CA LYS A 65 -23.95 8.46 -2.20
C LYS A 65 -22.87 8.47 -1.12
N ILE A 66 -23.27 8.41 0.15
CA ILE A 66 -22.39 8.55 1.32
C ILE A 66 -22.78 7.50 2.36
N LYS A 67 -21.85 6.59 2.68
CA LYS A 67 -22.07 5.50 3.63
C LYS A 67 -22.06 5.93 5.11
N CYS A 68 -21.33 6.99 5.47
CA CYS A 68 -21.25 7.54 6.82
C CYS A 68 -21.81 8.97 6.86
N ILE A 69 -23.12 9.12 6.97
CA ILE A 69 -23.84 10.39 6.81
C ILE A 69 -23.82 11.19 8.14
N PRO A 70 -23.34 12.45 8.16
CA PRO A 70 -23.41 13.29 9.36
C PRO A 70 -24.85 13.65 9.74
N TYR A 71 -25.17 13.67 11.03
CA TYR A 71 -26.48 14.08 11.54
C TYR A 71 -26.87 15.49 11.12
N ALA A 72 -25.92 16.43 11.00
CA ALA A 72 -26.19 17.79 10.51
C ALA A 72 -26.85 17.80 9.12
N VAL A 73 -26.32 17.00 8.17
CA VAL A 73 -26.85 16.87 6.81
C VAL A 73 -28.26 16.24 6.85
N LEU A 74 -28.49 15.25 7.71
CA LEU A 74 -29.79 14.61 7.86
C LEU A 74 -30.83 15.55 8.49
N LEU A 75 -30.46 16.34 9.50
CA LEU A 75 -31.36 17.33 10.11
C LEU A 75 -31.77 18.42 9.12
N GLU A 76 -30.82 18.91 8.31
CA GLU A 76 -31.05 19.91 7.26
C GLU A 76 -31.93 19.36 6.13
N GLN A 77 -31.53 18.26 5.48
CA GLN A 77 -32.21 17.72 4.30
C GLN A 77 -33.61 17.16 4.60
N LEU A 78 -33.86 16.71 5.84
CA LEU A 78 -35.16 16.21 6.27
C LEU A 78 -36.01 17.27 7.00
N GLN A 79 -35.45 18.46 7.26
CA GLN A 79 -36.02 19.52 8.10
C GLN A 79 -36.60 18.97 9.42
N LEU A 80 -35.70 18.48 10.27
CA LEU A 80 -35.98 17.92 11.59
C LEU A 80 -35.44 18.83 12.69
N LYS A 81 -36.20 18.99 13.80
CA LYS A 81 -35.90 20.01 14.81
C LYS A 81 -34.89 19.58 15.87
N ASN A 82 -34.65 18.28 16.04
CA ASN A 82 -33.71 17.74 17.01
C ASN A 82 -33.22 16.35 16.59
N VAL A 83 -32.11 15.92 17.19
CA VAL A 83 -31.50 14.60 16.95
C VAL A 83 -32.46 13.47 17.29
N ARG A 84 -33.31 13.60 18.32
CA ARG A 84 -34.26 12.54 18.69
C ARG A 84 -35.25 12.20 17.59
N GLN A 85 -35.80 13.21 16.91
CA GLN A 85 -36.69 13.02 15.74
C GLN A 85 -35.96 12.40 14.54
N LEU A 86 -34.64 12.55 14.45
CA LEU A 86 -33.83 11.86 13.45
C LEU A 86 -33.60 10.39 13.85
N GLU A 87 -33.21 10.13 15.09
CA GLU A 87 -33.04 8.78 15.63
C GLU A 87 -34.32 7.96 15.51
N ASP A 88 -35.45 8.47 15.98
CA ASP A 88 -36.76 7.80 15.88
C ASP A 88 -37.15 7.50 14.43
N LEU A 89 -36.82 8.39 13.48
CA LEU A 89 -37.11 8.22 12.05
C LEU A 89 -36.17 7.21 11.36
N VAL A 90 -34.89 7.19 11.72
CA VAL A 90 -33.94 6.17 11.25
C VAL A 90 -34.35 4.80 11.82
N ILE A 91 -34.80 4.75 13.08
CA ILE A 91 -35.34 3.54 13.71
C ILE A 91 -36.62 3.09 12.99
N GLU A 92 -37.57 3.97 12.67
CA GLU A 92 -38.74 3.65 11.82
C GLU A 92 -38.31 3.08 10.45
N ALA A 93 -37.23 3.59 9.84
CA ALA A 93 -36.73 3.09 8.56
C ALA A 93 -36.03 1.72 8.65
N VAL A 94 -35.31 1.43 9.75
CA VAL A 94 -34.69 0.11 10.00
C VAL A 94 -35.74 -0.95 10.33
N TYR A 95 -36.75 -0.63 11.16
CA TYR A 95 -37.88 -1.53 11.43
C TYR A 95 -38.76 -1.81 10.19
N ALA A 96 -38.68 -0.97 9.16
CA ALA A 96 -39.35 -1.17 7.87
C ALA A 96 -38.46 -1.86 6.81
N ASP A 97 -37.27 -2.37 7.20
CA ASP A 97 -36.26 -2.98 6.31
C ASP A 97 -35.77 -2.07 5.15
N VAL A 98 -35.99 -0.76 5.25
CA VAL A 98 -35.58 0.23 4.23
C VAL A 98 -34.07 0.51 4.29
N LEU A 99 -33.49 0.41 5.50
CA LEU A 99 -32.08 0.64 5.80
C LEU A 99 -31.56 -0.45 6.74
N ARG A 100 -30.26 -0.76 6.65
CA ARG A 100 -29.49 -1.46 7.68
C ARG A 100 -28.20 -0.67 7.95
N GLY A 101 -27.87 -0.50 9.22
CA GLY A 101 -26.81 0.40 9.64
C GLY A 101 -26.80 0.63 11.16
N SER A 102 -25.81 1.40 11.61
CA SER A 102 -25.58 1.74 13.02
C SER A 102 -25.64 3.26 13.25
N LEU A 103 -26.16 3.66 14.41
CA LEU A 103 -26.22 5.06 14.83
C LEU A 103 -25.06 5.38 15.78
N ASP A 104 -24.04 6.07 15.26
CA ASP A 104 -22.95 6.59 16.10
C ASP A 104 -23.36 7.96 16.68
N GLN A 105 -23.97 7.91 17.85
CA GLN A 105 -24.37 9.09 18.61
C GLN A 105 -23.16 9.90 19.14
N ARG A 106 -21.96 9.29 19.27
CA ARG A 106 -20.75 9.97 19.75
C ARG A 106 -20.12 10.84 18.66
N ASN A 107 -19.98 10.31 17.45
CA ASN A 107 -19.45 11.04 16.30
C ASN A 107 -20.54 11.74 15.46
N GLN A 108 -21.80 11.65 15.90
CA GLN A 108 -23.01 12.23 15.29
C GLN A 108 -23.18 11.80 13.82
N ARG A 109 -23.13 10.49 13.57
CA ARG A 109 -23.17 9.89 12.23
C ARG A 109 -24.10 8.69 12.16
N LEU A 110 -24.73 8.53 11.01
CA LEU A 110 -25.41 7.31 10.60
C LEU A 110 -24.49 6.54 9.65
N GLU A 111 -24.09 5.34 10.05
CA GLU A 111 -23.32 4.41 9.22
C GLU A 111 -24.31 3.43 8.56
N VAL A 112 -24.35 3.38 7.22
CA VAL A 112 -25.35 2.61 6.47
C VAL A 112 -24.70 1.49 5.68
N ASP A 113 -24.73 0.27 6.22
CA ASP A 113 -24.26 -0.93 5.52
C ASP A 113 -25.04 -1.12 4.20
N TYR A 114 -26.37 -1.11 4.31
CA TYR A 114 -27.30 -1.41 3.21
C TYR A 114 -28.49 -0.44 3.19
N SER A 115 -28.95 -0.11 2.00
CA SER A 115 -30.17 0.64 1.74
C SER A 115 -30.88 0.00 0.56
N ILE A 116 -32.21 -0.06 0.57
CA ILE A 116 -32.96 -0.55 -0.58
C ILE A 116 -32.69 0.31 -1.83
N GLY A 117 -32.80 -0.31 -3.01
CA GLY A 117 -32.86 0.45 -4.26
C GLY A 117 -34.15 1.26 -4.35
N ARG A 118 -34.06 2.44 -4.98
CA ARG A 118 -35.21 3.26 -5.39
C ARG A 118 -35.30 3.24 -6.92
N ASP A 119 -36.40 3.73 -7.50
CA ASP A 119 -36.55 3.89 -8.95
C ASP A 119 -35.35 4.62 -9.58
N ILE A 120 -34.84 4.06 -10.67
CA ILE A 120 -33.67 4.52 -11.42
C ILE A 120 -34.15 5.16 -12.72
N ARG A 121 -33.63 6.34 -13.06
CA ARG A 121 -33.97 6.98 -14.33
C ARG A 121 -33.17 6.42 -15.51
N ARG A 122 -33.72 6.54 -16.72
CA ARG A 122 -33.08 6.02 -17.94
C ARG A 122 -31.72 6.69 -18.22
N GLU A 123 -31.58 7.97 -17.88
CA GLU A 123 -30.31 8.70 -17.97
C GLU A 123 -29.24 8.16 -17.00
N GLU A 124 -29.62 7.70 -15.80
CA GLU A 124 -28.71 7.24 -14.74
C GLU A 124 -28.09 5.86 -15.04
N LEU A 125 -28.74 5.04 -15.88
CA LEU A 125 -28.22 3.74 -16.34
C LEU A 125 -26.79 3.85 -16.90
N SER A 126 -26.49 4.93 -17.62
CA SER A 126 -25.16 5.22 -18.16
C SER A 126 -24.08 5.33 -17.06
N THR A 127 -24.43 5.92 -15.92
CA THR A 127 -23.55 6.10 -14.78
C THR A 127 -23.40 4.79 -14.00
N ILE A 128 -24.47 4.02 -13.83
CA ILE A 128 -24.42 2.70 -13.18
C ILE A 128 -23.48 1.76 -13.95
N THR A 129 -23.67 1.64 -15.26
CA THR A 129 -22.78 0.84 -16.12
C THR A 129 -21.32 1.28 -16.01
N ARG A 130 -21.05 2.60 -15.97
CA ARG A 130 -19.68 3.11 -15.78
C ARG A 130 -19.12 2.70 -14.42
N THR A 131 -19.86 2.88 -13.32
CA THR A 131 -19.37 2.51 -11.97
C THR A 131 -19.12 1.00 -11.81
N LEU A 132 -19.92 0.15 -12.47
CA LEU A 132 -19.67 -1.29 -12.51
C LEU A 132 -18.42 -1.62 -13.34
N GLN A 133 -18.22 -0.96 -14.48
CA GLN A 133 -17.01 -1.14 -15.30
C GLN A 133 -15.74 -0.66 -14.58
N GLU A 134 -15.80 0.49 -13.88
CA GLU A 134 -14.73 1.01 -13.02
C GLU A 134 -14.37 0.01 -11.92
N TRP A 135 -15.36 -0.66 -11.32
CA TRP A 135 -15.15 -1.70 -10.31
C TRP A 135 -14.54 -2.99 -10.90
N CYS A 136 -15.04 -3.48 -12.03
CA CYS A 136 -14.48 -4.64 -12.72
C CYS A 136 -13.02 -4.42 -13.12
N LEU A 137 -12.70 -3.27 -13.73
CA LEU A 137 -11.32 -2.90 -14.09
C LEU A 137 -10.43 -2.80 -12.85
N GLY A 138 -10.95 -2.27 -11.73
CA GLY A 138 -10.23 -2.28 -10.45
C GLY A 138 -9.88 -3.69 -9.96
N CYS A 139 -10.81 -4.64 -10.08
CA CYS A 139 -10.56 -6.05 -9.77
C CYS A 139 -9.56 -6.70 -10.72
N GLU A 140 -9.64 -6.44 -12.03
CA GLU A 140 -8.68 -6.94 -13.03
C GLU A 140 -7.25 -6.44 -12.78
N VAL A 141 -7.07 -5.17 -12.41
CA VAL A 141 -5.77 -4.58 -12.03
C VAL A 141 -5.22 -5.21 -10.75
N VAL A 142 -6.06 -5.49 -9.74
CA VAL A 142 -5.62 -6.16 -8.51
C VAL A 142 -5.23 -7.62 -8.77
N LEU A 143 -6.02 -8.35 -9.58
CA LEU A 143 -5.74 -9.75 -9.91
C LEU A 143 -4.45 -9.89 -10.72
N SER A 144 -4.29 -9.13 -11.81
CA SER A 144 -3.06 -9.14 -12.62
C SER A 144 -1.82 -8.70 -11.83
N GLY A 145 -1.97 -7.74 -10.90
CA GLY A 145 -0.90 -7.37 -9.96
C GLY A 145 -0.48 -8.50 -9.02
N ILE A 146 -1.44 -9.31 -8.54
CA ILE A 146 -1.17 -10.50 -7.71
C ILE A 146 -0.49 -11.60 -8.55
N GLU A 147 -0.98 -11.86 -9.76
CA GLU A 147 -0.38 -12.81 -10.71
C GLU A 147 1.08 -12.45 -11.02
N GLU A 148 1.38 -11.16 -11.21
CA GLU A 148 2.75 -10.69 -11.40
C GLU A 148 3.63 -10.94 -10.16
N GLN A 149 3.13 -10.68 -8.94
CA GLN A 149 3.91 -10.97 -7.72
C GLN A 149 4.15 -12.46 -7.51
N VAL A 150 3.17 -13.33 -7.83
CA VAL A 150 3.34 -14.79 -7.80
C VAL A 150 4.40 -15.24 -8.82
N SER A 151 4.36 -14.69 -10.03
CA SER A 151 5.37 -14.95 -11.07
C SER A 151 6.78 -14.54 -10.62
N ARG A 152 6.93 -13.31 -10.12
CA ARG A 152 8.19 -12.77 -9.57
C ARG A 152 8.74 -13.63 -8.41
N ALA A 153 7.87 -14.05 -7.49
CA ALA A 153 8.25 -14.88 -6.35
C ALA A 153 8.72 -16.29 -6.78
N ASN A 154 8.04 -16.91 -7.74
CA ASN A 154 8.43 -18.20 -8.30
C ASN A 154 9.76 -18.11 -9.07
N GLN A 155 9.91 -17.10 -9.93
CA GLN A 155 11.16 -16.88 -10.67
C GLN A 155 12.35 -16.63 -9.72
N HIS A 156 12.17 -15.86 -8.65
CA HIS A 156 13.23 -15.64 -7.66
C HIS A 156 13.58 -16.93 -6.90
N LYS A 157 12.58 -17.75 -6.55
CA LYS A 157 12.79 -19.08 -5.94
C LYS A 157 13.56 -20.02 -6.88
N GLU A 158 13.22 -20.05 -8.16
CA GLU A 158 13.93 -20.85 -9.17
C GLU A 158 15.39 -20.39 -9.34
N GLN A 159 15.64 -19.09 -9.40
CA GLN A 159 17.00 -18.52 -9.42
C GLN A 159 17.80 -18.93 -8.17
N GLN A 160 17.21 -18.82 -6.98
CA GLN A 160 17.87 -19.24 -5.72
C GLN A 160 18.15 -20.75 -5.68
N LEU A 161 17.25 -21.59 -6.19
CA LEU A 161 17.47 -23.03 -6.29
C LEU A 161 18.57 -23.37 -7.32
N GLY A 162 18.62 -22.69 -8.46
CA GLY A 162 19.68 -22.86 -9.46
C GLY A 162 21.06 -22.46 -8.93
N LEU A 163 21.17 -21.30 -8.27
CA LEU A 163 22.40 -20.85 -7.62
C LEU A 163 22.84 -21.83 -6.52
N LYS A 164 21.91 -22.33 -5.70
CA LYS A 164 22.21 -23.34 -4.68
C LYS A 164 22.71 -24.65 -5.29
N GLN A 165 22.10 -25.12 -6.37
CA GLN A 165 22.55 -26.31 -7.10
C GLN A 165 23.94 -26.14 -7.72
N GLN A 166 24.27 -24.94 -8.22
CA GLN A 166 25.60 -24.65 -8.73
C GLN A 166 26.67 -24.70 -7.63
N ILE A 167 26.44 -24.03 -6.49
CA ILE A 167 27.33 -24.09 -5.32
C ILE A 167 27.47 -25.54 -4.82
N GLU A 168 26.37 -26.27 -4.71
CA GLU A 168 26.38 -27.69 -4.37
C GLU A 168 27.14 -28.58 -5.37
N SER A 169 27.33 -28.15 -6.63
CA SER A 169 28.13 -28.89 -7.62
C SER A 169 29.64 -28.65 -7.49
N GLU A 170 30.04 -27.55 -6.84
CA GLU A 170 31.44 -27.22 -6.52
C GLU A 170 31.90 -27.92 -5.22
N CYS A 171 30.96 -28.31 -4.35
CA CYS A 171 31.21 -29.06 -3.12
C CYS A 171 31.50 -30.55 -3.37
N ILE A 172 32.60 -31.08 -2.82
CA ILE A 172 33.03 -32.47 -3.08
C ILE A 172 32.13 -33.47 -2.32
N PRO A 173 31.43 -34.41 -2.99
CA PRO A 173 30.61 -35.41 -2.31
C PRO A 173 31.46 -36.45 -1.57
N TYR A 174 31.04 -36.87 -0.37
CA TYR A 174 31.72 -37.92 0.39
C TYR A 174 31.86 -39.23 -0.39
N ALA A 175 30.92 -39.58 -1.27
CA ALA A 175 31.01 -40.75 -2.13
C ALA A 175 32.29 -40.77 -3.00
N VAL A 176 32.67 -39.62 -3.56
CA VAL A 176 33.90 -39.48 -4.37
C VAL A 176 35.14 -39.63 -3.49
N LEU A 177 35.13 -39.02 -2.30
CA LEU A 177 36.25 -39.11 -1.36
C LEU A 177 36.43 -40.54 -0.81
N LEU A 178 35.35 -41.24 -0.49
CA LEU A 178 35.36 -42.64 -0.04
C LEU A 178 35.94 -43.57 -1.11
N GLU A 179 35.55 -43.39 -2.38
CA GLU A 179 36.08 -44.16 -3.51
C GLU A 179 37.57 -43.86 -3.76
N GLN A 180 37.94 -42.60 -3.93
CA GLN A 180 39.30 -42.18 -4.29
C GLN A 180 40.32 -42.46 -3.16
N LEU A 181 39.90 -42.40 -1.89
CA LEU A 181 40.74 -42.71 -0.72
C LEU A 181 40.60 -44.17 -0.23
N GLN A 182 39.75 -44.98 -0.89
CA GLN A 182 39.47 -46.39 -0.54
C GLN A 182 39.02 -46.62 0.92
N LEU A 183 38.27 -45.66 1.48
CA LEU A 183 37.81 -45.67 2.86
C LEU A 183 36.50 -46.44 3.02
N LYS A 184 36.33 -47.17 4.12
CA LYS A 184 35.25 -48.16 4.27
C LYS A 184 33.97 -47.62 4.88
N ASN A 185 34.00 -46.43 5.47
CA ASN A 185 32.83 -45.77 6.04
C ASN A 185 33.05 -44.26 6.16
N VAL A 186 31.95 -43.51 6.27
CA VAL A 186 31.96 -42.04 6.39
C VAL A 186 32.81 -41.57 7.57
N ARG A 187 32.76 -42.25 8.73
CA ARG A 187 33.49 -41.82 9.91
C ARG A 187 35.02 -41.82 9.71
N GLN A 188 35.56 -42.80 8.99
CA GLN A 188 36.98 -42.81 8.61
C GLN A 188 37.36 -41.64 7.68
N LEU A 189 36.43 -41.15 6.86
CA LEU A 189 36.63 -39.95 6.06
C LEU A 189 36.56 -38.69 6.93
N GLU A 190 35.57 -38.59 7.81
CA GLU A 190 35.40 -37.45 8.73
C GLU A 190 36.61 -37.30 9.66
N ASP A 191 37.02 -38.38 10.33
CA ASP A 191 38.19 -38.42 11.22
C ASP A 191 39.48 -37.98 10.46
N LEU A 192 39.68 -38.44 9.21
CA LEU A 192 40.83 -38.08 8.37
C LEU A 192 40.80 -36.62 7.89
N VAL A 193 39.63 -36.09 7.50
CA VAL A 193 39.50 -34.68 7.11
C VAL A 193 39.72 -33.78 8.32
N ILE A 194 39.22 -34.16 9.50
CA ILE A 194 39.48 -33.47 10.77
C ILE A 194 40.98 -33.46 11.09
N GLU A 195 41.68 -34.59 10.94
CA GLU A 195 43.15 -34.66 11.10
C GLU A 195 43.88 -33.72 10.11
N ALA A 196 43.47 -33.72 8.84
CA ALA A 196 44.04 -32.84 7.81
C ALA A 196 43.79 -31.34 8.08
N VAL A 197 42.66 -30.97 8.70
CA VAL A 197 42.41 -29.59 9.18
C VAL A 197 43.32 -29.24 10.36
N TYR A 198 43.49 -30.14 11.34
CA TYR A 198 44.41 -29.91 12.46
C TYR A 198 45.88 -29.86 12.04
N ALA A 199 46.24 -30.55 10.95
CA ALA A 199 47.56 -30.50 10.32
C ALA A 199 47.78 -29.28 9.39
N ASP A 200 46.80 -28.39 9.25
CA ASP A 200 46.82 -27.21 8.37
C ASP A 200 46.95 -27.55 6.86
N VAL A 201 46.69 -28.81 6.48
CA VAL A 201 46.77 -29.34 5.10
C VAL A 201 45.59 -28.86 4.25
N LEU A 202 44.43 -28.65 4.87
CA LEU A 202 43.25 -28.06 4.25
C LEU A 202 42.45 -27.20 5.24
N ARG A 203 41.64 -26.27 4.74
CA ARG A 203 40.57 -25.59 5.48
C ARG A 203 39.28 -25.75 4.69
N GLY A 204 38.17 -25.88 5.41
CA GLY A 204 36.88 -26.20 4.83
C GLY A 204 35.85 -26.55 5.90
N SER A 205 34.66 -26.91 5.43
CA SER A 205 33.51 -27.26 6.26
C SER A 205 32.97 -28.64 5.87
N LEU A 206 32.63 -29.45 6.88
CA LEU A 206 32.01 -30.75 6.70
C LEU A 206 30.50 -30.60 6.80
N ASP A 207 29.79 -30.59 5.67
CA ASP A 207 28.33 -30.74 5.68
C ASP A 207 27.98 -32.22 5.83
N GLN A 208 27.90 -32.64 7.10
CA GLN A 208 27.50 -33.99 7.48
C GLN A 208 26.04 -34.32 7.11
N ARG A 209 25.18 -33.31 6.91
CA ARG A 209 23.76 -33.50 6.58
C ARG A 209 23.57 -33.82 5.10
N ASN A 210 24.30 -33.11 4.23
CA ASN A 210 24.28 -33.34 2.79
C ASN A 210 25.42 -34.28 2.30
N GLN A 211 26.28 -34.75 3.20
CA GLN A 211 27.44 -35.62 2.94
C GLN A 211 28.43 -35.02 1.92
N ARG A 212 28.84 -33.78 2.18
CA ARG A 212 29.72 -32.98 1.31
C ARG A 212 30.86 -32.34 2.11
N LEU A 213 32.00 -32.17 1.45
CA LEU A 213 33.14 -31.40 1.92
C LEU A 213 33.25 -30.11 1.10
N GLU A 214 33.07 -28.99 1.77
CA GLU A 214 33.41 -27.66 1.27
C GLU A 214 34.90 -27.41 1.57
N VAL A 215 35.68 -26.89 0.61
CA VAL A 215 37.13 -26.67 0.76
C VAL A 215 37.49 -25.24 0.40
N ASP A 216 37.72 -24.40 1.41
CA ASP A 216 38.16 -23.00 1.24
C ASP A 216 39.64 -22.92 0.82
N TYR A 217 40.44 -23.89 1.26
CA TYR A 217 41.90 -23.89 1.09
C TYR A 217 42.45 -25.31 1.11
N SER A 218 43.47 -25.58 0.29
CA SER A 218 44.33 -26.76 0.44
C SER A 218 45.78 -26.40 0.17
N ILE A 219 46.70 -27.15 0.77
CA ILE A 219 48.14 -26.97 0.54
C ILE A 219 48.51 -27.38 -0.89
N GLY A 220 49.24 -26.52 -1.59
CA GLY A 220 49.76 -26.81 -2.92
C GLY A 220 50.79 -27.95 -2.89
N ARG A 221 50.64 -28.92 -3.79
CA ARG A 221 51.65 -29.94 -4.07
C ARG A 221 52.57 -29.48 -5.21
N ASP A 222 53.68 -30.18 -5.43
CA ASP A 222 54.64 -29.85 -6.50
C ASP A 222 53.98 -29.83 -7.89
N ILE A 223 53.97 -28.65 -8.52
CA ILE A 223 53.29 -28.38 -9.79
C ILE A 223 54.10 -28.96 -10.96
N ARG A 224 53.45 -29.75 -11.82
CA ARG A 224 54.05 -30.28 -13.05
C ARG A 224 53.95 -29.26 -14.19
N ARG A 225 54.90 -29.33 -15.13
CA ARG A 225 54.97 -28.37 -16.25
C ARG A 225 53.74 -28.40 -17.17
N GLU A 226 53.06 -29.55 -17.23
CA GLU A 226 51.82 -29.75 -17.98
C GLU A 226 50.63 -29.00 -17.35
N GLU A 227 50.54 -29.01 -16.02
CA GLU A 227 49.45 -28.44 -15.22
C GLU A 227 49.42 -26.90 -15.26
N LEU A 228 50.58 -26.27 -15.52
CA LEU A 228 50.73 -24.81 -15.65
C LEU A 228 49.74 -24.21 -16.68
N SER A 229 49.43 -24.95 -17.75
CA SER A 229 48.46 -24.53 -18.77
C SER A 229 47.02 -24.45 -18.23
N THR A 230 46.63 -25.39 -17.37
CA THR A 230 45.33 -25.42 -16.68
C THR A 230 45.25 -24.31 -15.64
N ILE A 231 46.30 -24.14 -14.81
CA ILE A 231 46.38 -23.08 -13.79
C ILE A 231 46.28 -21.69 -14.44
N THR A 232 46.94 -21.48 -15.58
CA THR A 232 46.85 -20.22 -16.33
C THR A 232 45.41 -19.95 -16.80
N ARG A 233 44.68 -21.00 -17.23
CA ARG A 233 43.29 -20.87 -17.66
C ARG A 233 42.36 -20.52 -16.50
N THR A 234 42.41 -21.24 -15.38
CA THR A 234 41.53 -20.95 -14.23
C THR A 234 41.80 -19.58 -13.62
N LEU A 235 43.06 -19.12 -13.58
CA LEU A 235 43.37 -17.74 -13.19
C LEU A 235 42.79 -16.70 -14.17
N GLN A 236 42.80 -16.98 -15.47
CA GLN A 236 42.19 -16.09 -16.47
C GLN A 236 40.65 -16.09 -16.37
N GLU A 237 40.03 -17.24 -16.12
CA GLU A 237 38.59 -17.37 -15.83
C GLU A 237 38.20 -16.60 -14.55
N TRP A 238 39.03 -16.65 -13.50
CA TRP A 238 38.84 -15.85 -12.28
C TRP A 238 38.95 -14.34 -12.53
N CYS A 239 39.92 -13.89 -13.35
CA CYS A 239 40.03 -12.48 -13.73
C CYS A 239 38.78 -12.00 -14.47
N LEU A 240 38.31 -12.76 -15.47
CA LEU A 240 37.09 -12.46 -16.22
C LEU A 240 35.85 -12.46 -15.32
N GLY A 241 35.75 -13.40 -14.37
CA GLY A 241 34.69 -13.42 -13.36
C GLY A 241 34.68 -12.16 -12.49
N CYS A 242 35.86 -11.69 -12.06
CA CYS A 242 35.99 -10.43 -11.33
C CYS A 242 35.54 -9.21 -12.16
N GLU A 243 35.90 -9.14 -13.44
CA GLU A 243 35.47 -8.08 -14.35
C GLU A 243 33.93 -8.06 -14.52
N VAL A 244 33.31 -9.23 -14.67
CA VAL A 244 31.84 -9.36 -14.75
C VAL A 244 31.15 -8.92 -13.45
N VAL A 245 31.68 -9.31 -12.28
CA VAL A 245 31.13 -8.90 -10.97
C VAL A 245 31.28 -7.39 -10.76
N LEU A 246 32.42 -6.80 -11.10
CA LEU A 246 32.63 -5.35 -11.02
C LEU A 246 31.66 -4.59 -11.93
N SER A 247 31.51 -5.02 -13.19
CA SER A 247 30.55 -4.44 -14.15
C SER A 247 29.10 -4.52 -13.63
N GLY A 248 28.70 -5.65 -13.03
CA GLY A 248 27.38 -5.80 -12.41
C GLY A 248 27.16 -4.88 -11.19
N ILE A 249 28.20 -4.63 -10.39
CA ILE A 249 28.14 -3.67 -9.27
C ILE A 249 28.04 -2.23 -9.80
N GLU A 250 28.82 -1.87 -10.82
CA GLU A 250 28.75 -0.55 -11.47
C GLU A 250 27.36 -0.30 -12.07
N GLU A 251 26.74 -1.32 -12.69
CA GLU A 251 25.37 -1.20 -13.20
C GLU A 251 24.34 -1.02 -12.07
N GLN A 252 24.45 -1.76 -10.97
CA GLN A 252 23.55 -1.56 -9.82
C GLN A 252 23.71 -0.17 -9.19
N VAL A 253 24.93 0.34 -9.07
CA VAL A 253 25.21 1.71 -8.61
C VAL A 253 24.62 2.75 -9.57
N SER A 254 24.71 2.53 -10.88
CA SER A 254 24.09 3.39 -11.90
C SER A 254 22.56 3.41 -11.76
N ARG A 255 21.91 2.23 -11.71
CA ARG A 255 20.46 2.08 -11.53
C ARG A 255 19.98 2.74 -10.22
N ALA A 256 20.70 2.56 -9.12
CA ALA A 256 20.38 3.16 -7.83
C ALA A 256 20.49 4.70 -7.84
N ASN A 257 21.50 5.25 -8.52
CA ASN A 257 21.65 6.69 -8.69
C ASN A 257 20.53 7.29 -9.56
N GLN A 258 20.17 6.64 -10.67
CA GLN A 258 19.06 7.07 -11.53
C GLN A 258 17.72 7.10 -10.76
N HIS A 259 17.41 6.07 -9.98
CA HIS A 259 16.19 6.07 -9.16
C HIS A 259 16.22 7.19 -8.10
N LYS A 260 17.37 7.42 -7.44
CA LYS A 260 17.54 8.54 -6.49
C LYS A 260 17.34 9.90 -7.16
N GLU A 261 17.81 10.08 -8.39
CA GLU A 261 17.62 11.31 -9.16
C GLU A 261 16.16 11.53 -9.57
N GLN A 262 15.48 10.48 -10.03
CA GLN A 262 14.04 10.51 -10.31
C GLN A 262 13.21 10.89 -9.07
N GLN A 263 13.52 10.31 -7.91
CA GLN A 263 12.85 10.64 -6.64
C GLN A 263 13.13 12.09 -6.19
N LEU A 264 14.35 12.61 -6.43
CA LEU A 264 14.66 14.02 -6.19
C LEU A 264 13.90 14.95 -7.15
N GLY A 265 13.78 14.58 -8.43
CA GLY A 265 13.01 15.33 -9.42
C GLY A 265 11.51 15.39 -9.08
N LEU A 266 10.91 14.23 -8.77
CA LEU A 266 9.51 14.13 -8.34
C LEU A 266 9.25 14.98 -7.09
N LYS A 267 10.15 14.92 -6.10
CA LYS A 267 10.06 15.73 -4.89
C LYS A 267 10.13 17.23 -5.22
N GLN A 268 11.07 17.66 -6.06
CA GLN A 268 11.19 19.07 -6.45
C GLN A 268 9.95 19.56 -7.22
N GLN A 269 9.36 18.72 -8.08
CA GLN A 269 8.10 19.04 -8.75
C GLN A 269 6.98 19.27 -7.73
N ILE A 270 6.77 18.34 -6.79
CA ILE A 270 5.76 18.46 -5.72
C ILE A 270 5.99 19.71 -4.86
N GLU A 271 7.23 20.00 -4.46
CA GLU A 271 7.58 21.22 -3.72
C GLU A 271 7.27 22.49 -4.54
N SER A 272 7.48 22.47 -5.85
CA SER A 272 7.15 23.58 -6.75
C SER A 272 5.64 23.77 -6.96
N GLU A 273 4.87 22.68 -7.07
CA GLU A 273 3.41 22.71 -7.20
C GLU A 273 2.77 23.21 -5.91
N VAL A 274 3.23 22.73 -4.74
CA VAL A 274 2.82 23.25 -3.43
C VAL A 274 3.17 24.74 -3.27
N ALA A 275 4.33 25.18 -3.75
CA ALA A 275 4.69 26.59 -3.73
C ALA A 275 3.80 27.44 -4.66
N ASN A 276 3.44 26.93 -5.83
CA ASN A 276 2.56 27.63 -6.77
C ASN A 276 1.10 27.66 -6.29
N LEU A 277 0.56 26.56 -5.75
CA LEU A 277 -0.76 26.53 -5.10
C LEU A 277 -0.83 27.53 -3.94
N LYS A 278 0.21 27.62 -3.09
CA LYS A 278 0.30 28.64 -2.03
C LYS A 278 0.28 30.08 -2.56
N LYS A 279 0.94 30.37 -3.69
CA LYS A 279 0.87 31.69 -4.35
C LYS A 279 -0.56 31.95 -4.86
N THR A 280 -1.16 30.99 -5.57
CA THR A 280 -2.52 31.12 -6.12
C THR A 280 -3.55 31.36 -5.02
N ILE A 281 -3.51 30.60 -3.91
CA ILE A 281 -4.38 30.79 -2.75
C ILE A 281 -4.19 32.18 -2.13
N LYS A 282 -2.94 32.68 -2.02
CA LYS A 282 -2.69 34.03 -1.51
C LYS A 282 -3.26 35.11 -2.44
N VAL A 283 -3.15 34.93 -3.76
CA VAL A 283 -3.71 35.86 -4.77
C VAL A 283 -5.24 35.84 -4.77
N THR A 284 -5.88 34.67 -4.75
CA THR A 284 -7.36 34.59 -4.72
C THR A 284 -7.93 35.11 -3.40
N THR A 285 -7.25 34.86 -2.28
CA THR A 285 -7.64 35.42 -0.96
C THR A 285 -7.49 36.95 -0.93
N ALA A 286 -6.40 37.49 -1.50
CA ALA A 286 -6.22 38.95 -1.63
C ALA A 286 -7.25 39.58 -2.59
N ALA A 287 -7.59 38.89 -3.68
CA ALA A 287 -8.63 39.35 -4.61
C ALA A 287 -10.03 39.33 -3.96
N ALA A 288 -10.36 38.32 -3.16
CA ALA A 288 -11.61 38.27 -2.39
C ALA A 288 -11.69 39.38 -1.32
N ALA A 289 -10.58 39.66 -0.62
CA ALA A 289 -10.50 40.78 0.32
C ALA A 289 -10.68 42.14 -0.38
N ALA A 290 -10.03 42.34 -1.54
CA ALA A 290 -10.21 43.54 -2.35
C ALA A 290 -11.64 43.70 -2.89
N ALA A 291 -12.27 42.60 -3.34
CA ALA A 291 -13.67 42.60 -3.79
C ALA A 291 -14.68 42.87 -2.67
N THR A 292 -14.29 42.65 -1.40
CA THR A 292 -15.09 43.00 -0.22
C THR A 292 -14.85 44.45 0.24
N SER A 293 -13.92 45.18 -0.40
CA SER A 293 -13.44 46.50 0.02
C SER A 293 -13.82 47.62 -0.97
N GLN A 294 -15.12 47.85 -1.17
CA GLN A 294 -15.63 49.01 -1.91
C GLN A 294 -16.75 49.73 -1.12
N ASP A 295 -16.34 50.57 -0.16
CA ASP A 295 -17.15 51.68 0.36
C ASP A 295 -16.20 52.84 0.74
N PRO A 296 -16.37 54.10 0.29
CA PRO A 296 -15.30 55.10 0.34
C PRO A 296 -15.60 56.36 1.16
N GLU A 297 -15.16 56.44 2.43
CA GLU A 297 -14.97 57.75 3.10
C GLU A 297 -13.83 57.79 4.15
N GLN A 298 -12.97 58.82 4.04
CA GLN A 298 -12.27 59.65 5.06
C GLN A 298 -11.78 59.00 6.39
N HIS A 299 -10.59 59.27 6.96
CA HIS A 299 -9.81 60.53 6.99
C HIS A 299 -8.33 60.33 7.46
N LEU A 300 -7.55 61.42 7.62
CA LEU A 300 -6.10 61.44 7.90
C LEU A 300 -5.67 61.11 9.35
N THR A 301 -4.48 60.48 9.51
CA THR A 301 -3.35 60.76 10.45
C THR A 301 -2.31 59.62 10.38
N GLU A 302 -0.99 59.76 10.60
CA GLU A 302 -0.07 60.91 10.54
C GLU A 302 1.39 60.41 10.36
N LEU A 303 2.33 61.33 10.09
CA LEU A 303 3.75 61.08 9.76
C LEU A 303 4.60 60.46 10.89
N ARG A 304 5.43 59.42 10.59
CA ARG A 304 6.84 59.39 11.06
C ARG A 304 7.78 58.38 10.36
N GLU A 305 8.85 58.88 9.74
CA GLU A 305 10.18 58.24 9.76
C GLU A 305 11.09 58.98 10.77
N PRO A 306 12.14 58.32 11.29
CA PRO A 306 13.48 58.58 10.73
C PRO A 306 14.38 57.32 10.63
N ALA A 307 15.36 57.40 9.73
CA ALA A 307 16.46 56.44 9.58
C ALA A 307 17.70 56.82 10.45
N PRO A 308 18.95 56.45 10.11
CA PRO A 308 19.61 55.24 10.59
C PRO A 308 20.83 55.51 11.51
N GLY A 309 21.32 54.48 12.22
CA GLY A 309 22.49 54.60 13.12
C GLY A 309 23.38 53.36 13.18
N THR A 310 24.71 53.56 13.15
CA THR A 310 25.75 52.51 13.06
C THR A 310 26.51 52.27 14.37
N ASN A 311 26.77 51.00 14.72
CA ASN A 311 28.05 50.48 15.27
C ASN A 311 27.93 48.95 15.46
N GLN A 312 28.85 48.11 14.94
CA GLN A 312 30.22 47.85 15.42
C GLN A 312 30.35 47.33 16.87
N ARG A 313 30.41 46.00 17.03
CA ARG A 313 31.58 45.24 17.56
C ARG A 313 31.23 43.75 17.61
N GLN A 314 31.86 42.92 16.79
CA GLN A 314 33.15 42.22 17.00
C GLN A 314 33.01 40.84 17.68
N ALA A 315 33.64 39.85 17.06
CA ALA A 315 33.46 38.43 17.32
C ALA A 315 34.02 37.93 18.66
N SER A 316 33.47 36.81 19.14
CA SER A 316 34.22 35.87 19.97
C SER A 316 33.86 34.40 19.70
N LYS A 317 34.93 33.63 19.52
CA LYS A 317 35.00 32.25 19.02
C LYS A 317 34.21 31.25 19.88
N LYS A 318 33.55 30.29 19.22
CA LYS A 318 33.89 28.86 19.37
C LYS A 318 33.35 28.04 18.18
N ALA A 319 34.13 27.05 17.75
CA ALA A 319 33.74 26.11 16.70
C ALA A 319 33.70 24.70 17.28
N SER A 320 32.58 23.99 17.11
CA SER A 320 32.41 22.57 17.44
C SER A 320 32.59 21.73 16.17
N LYS A 321 33.85 21.37 15.92
CA LYS A 321 34.32 20.65 14.72
C LYS A 321 34.17 19.13 14.89
N ALA A 322 33.12 18.54 14.34
CA ALA A 322 33.02 17.09 14.18
C ALA A 322 33.93 16.62 13.02
N LYS A 323 35.23 16.44 13.29
CA LYS A 323 36.15 15.76 12.36
C LYS A 323 36.16 14.27 12.69
N GLY A 324 36.03 13.40 11.68
CA GLY A 324 36.04 11.95 11.90
C GLY A 324 37.40 11.41 12.38
N SER A 325 37.34 10.33 13.15
CA SER A 325 38.43 9.39 13.41
C SER A 325 38.52 8.41 12.22
N SER A 326 39.43 8.61 11.27
CA SER A 326 40.87 8.31 11.34
C SER A 326 41.17 6.82 11.12
N SER A 327 41.69 6.52 9.94
CA SER A 327 42.39 5.27 9.67
C SER A 327 43.60 5.12 10.60
N SER A 328 43.81 3.91 11.13
CA SER A 328 45.07 3.48 11.75
C SER A 328 45.76 2.48 10.85
N LYS A 329 47.09 2.60 10.71
CA LYS A 329 47.91 1.80 9.78
C LYS A 329 49.04 1.11 10.55
N GLY A 330 49.11 -0.21 10.43
CA GLY A 330 50.04 -1.08 11.17
C GLY A 330 49.44 -1.58 12.50
N LYS A 331 49.69 -2.83 12.92
CA LYS A 331 50.79 -3.75 12.57
C LYS A 331 50.31 -5.14 12.14
N VAL A 332 51.16 -5.83 11.37
CA VAL A 332 51.18 -7.30 11.32
C VAL A 332 51.66 -7.82 12.69
N GLY A 333 50.95 -8.80 13.24
CA GLY A 333 51.29 -9.44 14.50
C GLY A 333 50.47 -10.72 14.68
N THR A 334 51.13 -11.88 14.59
CA THR A 334 50.51 -13.20 14.72
C THR A 334 50.20 -13.53 16.17
N ASN A 335 48.99 -14.04 16.46
CA ASN A 335 48.89 -15.30 17.20
C ASN A 335 47.53 -15.99 17.05
N ARG A 336 47.53 -17.29 17.39
CA ARG A 336 46.35 -18.15 17.56
C ARG A 336 45.50 -17.68 18.75
N GLU A 337 44.20 -17.99 18.72
CA GLU A 337 43.61 -18.93 19.69
C GLU A 337 42.33 -19.57 19.13
N HIS A 338 41.86 -20.67 19.74
CA HIS A 338 40.86 -21.56 19.16
C HIS A 338 39.41 -21.16 19.52
N GLY A 339 38.49 -21.31 18.57
CA GLY A 339 37.04 -21.16 18.78
C GLY A 339 36.26 -22.19 17.96
N PHE A 340 35.78 -23.25 18.62
CA PHE A 340 35.06 -24.35 17.99
C PHE A 340 33.54 -24.09 18.09
N THR A 341 32.84 -23.96 16.95
CA THR A 341 31.39 -23.68 16.92
C THR A 341 30.59 -24.91 16.48
N LEU A 342 30.21 -25.75 17.44
CA LEU A 342 29.13 -26.74 17.29
C LEU A 342 27.76 -26.07 17.45
N SER A 343 26.76 -26.49 16.68
CA SER A 343 25.40 -25.91 16.69
C SER A 343 24.27 -26.95 16.70
N GLY A 344 23.84 -27.32 17.90
CA GLY A 344 22.63 -28.09 18.26
C GLY A 344 22.43 -28.08 19.79
N GLU A 345 21.28 -28.36 20.41
CA GLU A 345 19.86 -28.66 20.02
C GLU A 345 18.96 -28.24 21.22
N GLU A 346 17.62 -28.24 21.25
CA GLU A 346 16.49 -28.56 20.32
C GLU A 346 15.51 -27.33 20.33
N THR A 347 14.18 -27.27 20.12
CA THR A 347 13.01 -28.16 19.89
C THR A 347 12.10 -27.52 18.81
N GLY A 348 11.09 -28.14 18.17
CA GLY A 348 10.51 -29.50 18.23
C GLY A 348 8.99 -29.45 17.93
N SER A 349 8.44 -30.40 17.13
CA SER A 349 6.99 -30.59 16.92
C SER A 349 6.69 -31.96 16.30
N PRO A 350 5.68 -32.72 16.78
CA PRO A 350 5.47 -34.11 16.37
C PRO A 350 4.63 -34.26 15.10
N ASN A 351 4.89 -35.33 14.36
CA ASN A 351 4.03 -35.83 13.28
C ASN A 351 3.29 -37.10 13.76
N VAL A 352 1.98 -37.17 13.56
CA VAL A 352 1.15 -38.34 13.91
C VAL A 352 0.37 -38.79 12.67
N SER A 353 0.60 -40.03 12.26
CA SER A 353 0.06 -40.59 11.03
C SER A 353 -1.26 -41.33 11.23
N THR A 354 -2.14 -41.23 10.23
CA THR A 354 -3.12 -42.26 9.83
C THR A 354 -4.26 -42.59 10.80
N GLN A 355 -5.48 -42.17 10.45
CA GLN A 355 -6.57 -43.13 10.22
C GLN A 355 -7.67 -42.58 9.29
N ARG A 356 -8.27 -43.47 8.50
CA ARG A 356 -9.33 -43.18 7.53
C ARG A 356 -10.44 -44.23 7.70
N PRO A 357 -11.66 -43.86 8.12
CA PRO A 357 -12.80 -44.77 8.07
C PRO A 357 -13.40 -44.82 6.66
N SER A 358 -13.87 -46.00 6.26
CA SER A 358 -14.70 -46.22 5.07
C SER A 358 -16.20 -46.08 5.40
N LYS A 359 -17.01 -45.92 4.36
CA LYS A 359 -18.48 -45.78 4.39
C LYS A 359 -19.19 -46.67 5.44
N GLY A 360 -20.14 -46.06 6.14
CA GLY A 360 -21.49 -46.60 6.36
C GLY A 360 -22.45 -45.75 5.54
#